data_AF-A0A4R9GFT3-F1
#
_entry.id   AF-A0A4R9GFT3-F1
#
_cell.length_a   1.000
_cell.length_b   1.000
_cell.length_c   1.000
_cell.angle_alpha   90.00
_cell.angle_beta   90.00
_cell.angle_gamma   90.00
#
_symmetry.space_group_name_H-M   'P 1'
#
loop_
_entity.id
_entity.type
_entity.pdbx_description
1 polymer ?
#
loop_
_entity_poly.entity_id
_entity_poly.type
_entity_poly.pdbx_seq_one_letter_code
_entity_poly.pdbx_strand_id
1 'polypeptide(L)'
;MKRIFPALLPIFFFANCYLIDKVGITIPEKVKGDEAKNRIVTSAVIGASVSPNSSSIIALVSYQLANVDESKYYNKTDVDNCANRALLINLSELKIGGFDCNLEADKLIVPYIY
;
A
#
# COMPACT_ATOMS: atom_id res chain seq x y z
N MET A 1 16.24 -42.48 28.93
CA MET A 1 15.16 -41.48 28.79
C MET A 1 15.23 -40.90 27.38
N LYS A 2 14.26 -41.23 26.51
CA LYS A 2 14.28 -40.86 25.09
C LYS A 2 13.93 -39.37 24.94
N ARG A 3 14.80 -38.63 24.26
CA ARG A 3 14.72 -37.19 23.96
C ARG A 3 13.62 -36.89 22.94
N ILE A 4 12.35 -37.03 23.34
CA ILE A 4 11.19 -36.84 22.43
C ILE A 4 10.76 -35.35 22.36
N PHE A 5 11.18 -34.52 23.32
CA PHE A 5 10.77 -33.12 23.41
C PHE A 5 11.24 -32.17 22.28
N PRO A 6 12.43 -32.28 21.67
CA PRO A 6 12.85 -31.30 20.65
C PRO A 6 12.17 -31.52 19.28
N ALA A 7 11.49 -32.65 19.06
CA ALA A 7 10.85 -32.97 17.78
C ALA A 7 9.46 -32.34 17.61
N LEU A 8 8.81 -31.87 18.70
CA LEU A 8 7.48 -31.25 18.64
C LEU A 8 7.50 -29.74 18.33
N LEU A 9 8.66 -29.08 18.50
CA LEU A 9 8.82 -27.64 18.29
C LEU A 9 8.58 -27.19 16.84
N PRO A 10 9.12 -27.85 15.78
CA PRO A 10 8.88 -27.42 14.40
C PRO A 10 7.42 -27.63 13.96
N ILE A 11 6.72 -28.64 14.50
CA ILE A 11 5.32 -28.93 14.15
C ILE A 11 4.39 -27.79 14.59
N PHE A 12 4.70 -27.12 15.70
CA PHE A 12 3.97 -25.94 16.16
C PHE A 12 4.12 -24.74 15.21
N PHE A 13 5.29 -24.55 14.59
CA PHE A 13 5.49 -23.44 13.65
C PHE A 13 4.73 -23.66 12.32
N PHE A 14 4.72 -24.89 11.77
CA PHE A 14 4.01 -25.18 10.52
C PHE A 14 2.49 -25.30 10.66
N ALA A 15 1.99 -25.77 11.81
CA ALA A 15 0.55 -25.88 12.05
C ALA A 15 -0.15 -24.50 12.14
N ASN A 16 0.56 -23.48 12.62
CA ASN A 16 0.00 -22.13 12.70
C ASN A 16 -0.15 -21.47 11.33
N CYS A 17 0.76 -21.67 10.38
CA CYS A 17 0.62 -21.09 9.04
C CYS A 17 -0.62 -21.62 8.30
N TYR A 18 -0.88 -22.93 8.38
CA TYR A 18 -2.06 -23.53 7.75
C TYR A 18 -3.38 -23.07 8.38
N LEU A 19 -3.38 -22.84 9.71
CA LEU A 19 -4.54 -22.26 10.40
C LEU A 19 -4.72 -20.78 10.03
N ILE A 20 -3.63 -20.00 9.94
CA ILE A 20 -3.69 -18.59 9.53
C ILE A 20 -4.25 -18.45 8.11
N ASP A 21 -3.81 -19.31 7.17
CA ASP A 21 -4.31 -19.34 5.79
C ASP A 21 -5.82 -19.67 5.71
N LYS A 22 -6.31 -20.58 6.57
CA LYS A 22 -7.73 -20.96 6.61
C LYS A 22 -8.63 -19.96 7.35
N VAL A 23 -8.09 -19.27 8.35
CA VAL A 23 -8.84 -18.29 9.15
C VAL A 23 -8.85 -16.92 8.43
N GLY A 24 -8.13 -16.77 7.32
CA GLY A 24 -8.13 -15.54 6.52
C GLY A 24 -7.54 -14.35 7.28
N ILE A 25 -6.73 -14.61 8.31
CA ILE A 25 -6.00 -13.59 9.06
C ILE A 25 -4.80 -13.18 8.20
N THR A 26 -5.08 -12.51 7.09
CA THR A 26 -4.04 -11.84 6.31
C THR A 26 -3.66 -10.58 7.08
N ILE A 27 -2.42 -10.53 7.57
CA ILE A 27 -1.85 -9.28 8.06
C ILE A 27 -1.82 -8.35 6.84
N PRO A 28 -2.51 -7.19 6.87
CA PRO A 28 -2.55 -6.31 5.72
C PRO A 28 -1.13 -5.87 5.37
N GLU A 29 -0.70 -6.17 4.15
CA GLU A 29 0.62 -5.80 3.65
C GLU A 29 0.84 -4.29 3.83
N LYS A 30 2.05 -3.93 4.25
CA LYS A 30 2.42 -2.54 4.52
C LYS A 30 3.43 -2.05 3.49
N VAL A 31 3.28 -0.81 3.08
CA VAL A 31 4.16 -0.10 2.14
C VAL A 31 4.77 1.09 2.86
N LYS A 32 6.09 1.27 2.74
CA LYS A 32 6.78 2.43 3.31
C LYS A 32 6.40 3.69 2.51
N GLY A 33 6.38 4.85 3.17
CA GLY A 33 5.89 6.09 2.58
C GLY A 33 6.66 6.54 1.34
N ASP A 34 7.96 6.28 1.25
CA ASP A 34 8.77 6.54 0.05
C ASP A 34 8.30 5.71 -1.16
N GLU A 35 8.02 4.44 -0.94
CA GLU A 35 7.44 3.55 -1.95
C GLU A 35 5.99 3.95 -2.29
N ALA A 36 5.19 4.31 -1.29
CA ALA A 36 3.81 4.80 -1.50
C ALA A 36 3.78 6.05 -2.37
N LYS A 37 4.67 7.03 -2.08
CA LYS A 37 4.88 8.21 -2.90
C LYS A 37 5.21 7.84 -4.34
N ASN A 38 6.17 6.94 -4.55
CA ASN A 38 6.59 6.56 -5.90
C ASN A 38 5.42 5.93 -6.68
N ARG A 39 4.68 5.00 -6.08
CA ARG A 39 3.51 4.38 -6.73
C ARG A 39 2.47 5.41 -7.15
N ILE A 40 2.11 6.32 -6.25
CA ILE A 40 1.07 7.34 -6.49
C ILE A 40 1.52 8.32 -7.57
N VAL A 41 2.74 8.85 -7.48
CA VAL A 41 3.29 9.81 -8.45
C VAL A 41 3.44 9.14 -9.82
N THR A 42 3.96 7.92 -9.89
CA THR A 42 4.09 7.20 -11.16
C THR A 42 2.73 7.02 -11.83
N SER A 43 1.70 6.56 -11.12
CA SER A 43 0.36 6.42 -11.70
C SER A 43 -0.19 7.76 -12.17
N ALA A 44 -0.01 8.83 -11.39
CA ALA A 44 -0.47 10.15 -11.77
C ALA A 44 0.23 10.70 -13.04
N VAL A 45 1.54 10.45 -13.17
CA VAL A 45 2.33 10.86 -14.35
C VAL A 45 1.92 10.06 -15.58
N ILE A 46 1.65 8.76 -15.44
CA ILE A 46 1.08 7.94 -16.53
C ILE A 46 -0.29 8.49 -16.94
N GLY A 47 -1.13 8.86 -15.97
CA GLY A 47 -2.43 9.49 -16.22
C GLY A 47 -2.32 10.84 -16.94
N ALA A 48 -1.30 11.63 -16.58
CA ALA A 48 -1.02 12.90 -17.24
C ALA A 48 -0.52 12.72 -18.68
N SER A 49 0.29 11.70 -18.95
CA SER A 49 0.87 11.49 -20.29
C SER A 49 -0.15 11.06 -21.34
N VAL A 50 -1.28 10.49 -20.92
CA VAL A 50 -2.38 10.10 -21.82
C VAL A 50 -3.39 11.21 -22.08
N SER A 51 -3.35 12.32 -21.33
CA SER A 51 -4.27 13.46 -21.46
C SER A 51 -3.51 14.75 -21.80
N PRO A 52 -3.52 15.23 -23.06
CA PRO A 52 -2.66 16.32 -23.51
C PRO A 52 -3.04 17.73 -22.99
N ASN A 53 -4.13 17.86 -22.21
CA ASN A 53 -4.76 19.16 -21.93
C ASN A 53 -4.70 19.68 -20.48
N SER A 54 -3.97 19.07 -19.54
CA SER A 54 -3.78 19.73 -18.23
C SER A 54 -2.50 19.33 -17.49
N SER A 55 -1.66 20.34 -17.26
CA SER A 55 -0.87 20.57 -16.05
C SER A 55 -0.34 19.34 -15.30
N SER A 56 0.74 18.76 -15.82
CA SER A 56 1.51 17.65 -15.21
C SER A 56 2.13 17.96 -13.84
N ILE A 57 1.97 19.18 -13.31
CA ILE A 57 2.42 19.57 -11.98
C ILE A 57 1.59 18.86 -10.90
N ILE A 58 0.27 18.72 -11.11
CA ILE A 58 -0.62 18.07 -10.13
C ILE A 58 -0.22 16.59 -9.93
N ALA A 59 0.23 15.93 -11.01
CA ALA A 59 0.73 14.56 -10.93
C ALA A 59 1.98 14.44 -10.04
N LEU A 60 2.89 15.41 -10.11
CA LEU A 60 4.13 15.44 -9.33
C LEU A 60 3.89 15.68 -7.83
N VAL A 61 2.81 16.39 -7.48
CA VAL A 61 2.43 16.67 -6.08
C VAL A 61 1.33 15.76 -5.54
N SER A 62 0.91 14.76 -6.31
CA SER A 62 -0.17 13.82 -5.95
C SER A 62 0.05 13.13 -4.60
N TYR A 63 1.30 12.82 -4.23
CA TYR A 63 1.63 12.26 -2.92
C TYR A 63 1.34 13.23 -1.75
N GLN A 64 1.52 14.54 -1.96
CA GLN A 64 1.20 15.57 -0.95
C GLN A 64 -0.30 15.71 -0.79
N LEU A 65 -1.04 15.66 -1.90
CA LEU A 65 -2.50 15.63 -1.89
C LEU A 65 -3.02 14.38 -1.16
N ALA A 66 -2.31 13.26 -1.28
CA ALA A 66 -2.59 12.02 -0.57
C ALA A 66 -2.11 11.99 0.89
N ASN A 67 -1.53 13.08 1.41
CA ASN A 67 -0.99 13.17 2.77
C ASN A 67 0.06 12.09 3.11
N VAL A 68 0.91 11.76 2.12
CA VAL A 68 1.99 10.78 2.31
C VAL A 68 3.16 11.41 3.03
N ASP A 69 3.58 10.74 4.10
CA ASP A 69 4.79 10.97 4.87
C ASP A 69 5.76 9.82 4.60
N GLU A 70 6.90 10.12 3.97
CA GLU A 70 7.88 9.13 3.54
C GLU A 70 8.49 8.32 4.70
N SER A 71 8.40 8.83 5.93
CA SER A 71 8.90 8.16 7.13
C SER A 71 7.95 7.12 7.72
N LYS A 72 6.70 7.06 7.26
CA LYS A 72 5.64 6.22 7.83
C LYS A 72 5.32 5.00 6.97
N TYR A 73 4.44 4.14 7.47
CA TYR A 73 3.94 2.97 6.77
C TYR A 73 2.43 3.08 6.55
N TYR A 74 1.98 2.51 5.44
CA TYR A 74 0.60 2.57 4.98
C TYR A 74 0.12 1.18 4.58
N ASN A 75 -1.18 0.93 4.69
CA ASN A 75 -1.79 -0.26 4.13
C ASN A 75 -1.62 -0.26 2.61
N LYS A 76 -1.07 -1.34 2.06
CA LYS A 76 -0.83 -1.50 0.63
C LYS A 76 -2.11 -1.31 -0.19
N THR A 77 -3.22 -1.85 0.29
CA THR A 77 -4.52 -1.75 -0.41
C THR A 77 -4.95 -0.30 -0.56
N ASP A 78 -4.74 0.52 0.48
CA ASP A 78 -5.10 1.94 0.44
C ASP A 78 -4.17 2.71 -0.50
N VAL A 79 -2.87 2.41 -0.47
CA VAL A 79 -1.87 2.98 -1.41
C VAL A 79 -2.21 2.64 -2.86
N ASP A 80 -2.53 1.38 -3.14
CA ASP A 80 -2.84 0.91 -4.50
C ASP A 80 -4.15 1.55 -5.01
N ASN A 81 -5.17 1.66 -4.15
CA ASN A 81 -6.41 2.37 -4.46
C ASN A 81 -6.16 3.85 -4.73
N CYS A 82 -5.28 4.48 -3.94
CA CYS A 82 -4.89 5.88 -4.12
C CYS A 82 -4.16 6.07 -5.46
N ALA A 83 -3.23 5.18 -5.80
CA ALA A 83 -2.49 5.21 -7.07
C ALA A 83 -3.43 5.04 -8.27
N ASN A 84 -4.44 4.16 -8.17
CA ASN A 84 -5.46 4.00 -9.21
C ASN A 84 -6.30 5.27 -9.41
N ARG A 85 -6.63 5.99 -8.33
CA ARG A 85 -7.30 7.30 -8.42
C ARG A 85 -6.37 8.36 -9.01
N ALA A 86 -5.08 8.30 -8.67
CA ALA A 86 -4.07 9.22 -9.17
C ALA A 86 -3.95 9.14 -10.70
N LEU A 87 -4.14 7.96 -11.30
CA LEU A 87 -4.19 7.79 -12.75
C LEU A 87 -5.24 8.70 -13.43
N LEU A 88 -6.31 9.05 -12.72
CA LEU A 88 -7.42 9.83 -13.26
C LEU A 88 -7.40 11.29 -12.81
N ILE A 89 -6.40 11.74 -12.06
CA ILE A 89 -6.35 13.09 -11.45
C ILE A 89 -6.40 14.23 -12.47
N ASN A 90 -5.88 14.00 -13.68
CA ASN A 90 -5.83 15.00 -14.76
C ASN A 90 -7.01 14.88 -15.74
N LEU A 91 -7.94 13.96 -15.48
CA LEU A 91 -9.16 13.78 -16.28
C LEU A 91 -10.32 14.54 -15.63
N SER A 92 -10.24 15.87 -15.68
CA SER A 92 -11.29 16.78 -15.17
C SER A 92 -12.65 16.63 -15.86
N GLU A 93 -12.72 15.91 -16.99
CA GLU A 93 -13.96 15.64 -17.75
C GLU A 93 -14.71 14.39 -17.28
N LEU A 94 -14.04 13.49 -16.57
CA LEU A 94 -14.71 12.33 -16.00
C LEU A 94 -15.48 12.80 -14.76
N LYS A 95 -16.80 12.57 -14.71
CA LYS A 95 -17.67 12.73 -13.51
C LYS A 95 -17.27 11.84 -12.32
N ILE A 96 -16.06 11.32 -12.34
CA ILE A 96 -15.44 10.54 -11.29
C ILE A 96 -14.75 11.61 -10.45
N GLY A 97 -15.37 11.99 -9.33
CA GLY A 97 -14.90 13.07 -8.46
C GLY A 97 -13.37 13.06 -8.34
N GLY A 98 -12.78 14.25 -8.45
CA GLY A 98 -11.32 14.46 -8.54
C GLY A 98 -10.51 13.74 -7.46
N PHE A 99 -9.20 13.96 -7.43
CA PHE A 99 -8.34 13.21 -6.52
C PHE A 99 -8.65 13.49 -5.03
N ASP A 100 -9.43 12.59 -4.44
CA ASP A 100 -9.86 12.56 -3.06
C ASP A 100 -9.25 11.33 -2.39
N CYS A 101 -7.94 11.37 -2.23
CA CYS A 101 -7.21 10.38 -1.48
C CYS A 101 -6.59 11.09 -0.27
N ASN A 102 -6.75 10.50 0.91
CA ASN A 102 -6.08 10.95 2.13
C ASN A 102 -5.63 9.69 2.87
N LEU A 103 -4.34 9.39 2.80
CA LEU A 103 -3.78 8.19 3.42
C LEU A 103 -3.56 8.41 4.91
N GLU A 104 -4.12 7.52 5.71
CA GLU A 104 -3.85 7.47 7.14
C GLU A 104 -2.65 6.55 7.39
N ALA A 105 -1.62 7.10 8.01
CA ALA A 105 -0.46 6.32 8.40
C ALA A 105 -0.81 5.32 9.51
N ASP A 106 -0.31 4.11 9.39
CA ASP A 106 -0.49 3.09 10.42
C ASP A 106 0.26 3.48 11.69
N LYS A 107 -0.43 3.34 12.83
CA LYS A 107 0.14 3.57 14.17
C LYS A 107 1.10 2.44 14.59
N LEU A 108 1.03 1.29 13.93
CA LEU A 108 1.80 0.09 14.25
C LEU A 108 2.92 -0.08 13.23
N ILE A 109 4.13 0.32 13.63
CA ILE A 109 5.36 -0.07 12.94
C ILE A 109 5.66 -1.50 13.39
N VAL A 110 5.05 -2.50 12.76
CA VAL A 110 5.58 -3.87 12.84
C VAL A 110 6.45 -4.03 11.60
N PRO A 111 7.77 -3.77 11.70
CA PRO A 111 8.66 -4.09 10.61
C PRO A 111 8.57 -5.60 10.39
N TYR A 112 8.29 -6.03 9.15
CA TYR A 112 8.34 -7.44 8.78
C TYR A 112 9.71 -7.99 9.17
N ILE A 113 9.74 -8.90 10.15
CA ILE A 113 10.90 -9.75 10.40
C ILE A 113 10.71 -10.93 9.46
N TYR A 114 11.45 -10.91 8.35
CA TYR A 114 11.60 -12.06 7.44
C TYR A 114 12.46 -13.14 8.08
#